data_AF-A0A2G9USW2-F1
#
_entry.id   AF-A0A2G9USW2-F1
#
_cell.length_a   1.000
_cell.length_b   1.000
_cell.length_c   1.000
_cell.angle_alpha   90.00
_cell.angle_beta   90.00
_cell.angle_gamma   90.00
#
_symmetry.space_group_name_H-M   'P 1'
#
loop_
_entity.id
_entity.type
_entity.pdbx_description
1 polymer ?
#
loop_
_entity_poly.entity_id
_entity_poly.type
_entity_poly.pdbx_seq_one_letter_code
_entity_poly.pdbx_strand_id
1 'polypeptide(L)'
;MIAQQILRTAGSVLPKEQVALRKGIWGCTHAHTVDQTICKDAMRRNKPLHMLWVDMTKAFDSVSHGAIKWILARSGVSSPTRRLLSVIMSKQSVRYCGYQNGRIVKSKPLDEEE
;
A
#
# COMPACT_ATOMS: atom_id res chain seq x y z
N MET A 1 -15.73 -11.30 4.05
CA MET A 1 -14.38 -10.89 4.52
C MET A 1 -14.35 -9.41 4.85
N ILE A 2 -13.59 -8.98 5.86
CA ILE A 2 -13.46 -7.57 6.29
C ILE A 2 -13.05 -6.65 5.12
N ALA A 3 -12.10 -7.09 4.29
CA ALA A 3 -11.66 -6.33 3.11
C ALA A 3 -12.80 -5.98 2.14
N GLN A 4 -13.74 -6.91 1.92
CA GLN A 4 -14.91 -6.66 1.05
C GLN A 4 -15.88 -5.65 1.68
N GLN A 5 -16.06 -5.67 3.00
CA GLN A 5 -16.90 -4.71 3.71
C GLN A 5 -16.31 -3.30 3.63
N ILE A 6 -14.99 -3.18 3.80
CA ILE A 6 -14.27 -1.91 3.62
C ILE A 6 -14.40 -1.44 2.18
N LEU A 7 -14.19 -2.31 1.19
CA LEU A 7 -14.30 -1.95 -0.23
C LEU A 7 -15.69 -1.42 -0.60
N ARG A 8 -16.76 -2.01 -0.05
CA ARG A 8 -18.14 -1.52 -0.28
C ARG A 8 -18.38 -0.11 0.26
N THR A 9 -17.61 0.30 1.27
CA THR A 9 -17.82 1.57 1.97
C THR A 9 -16.85 2.65 1.46
N ALA A 10 -15.57 2.30 1.37
CA ALA A 10 -14.48 3.21 1.04
C ALA A 10 -14.02 3.10 -0.43
N GLY A 11 -14.49 2.12 -1.19
CA GLY A 11 -13.99 1.86 -2.55
C GLY A 11 -14.22 3.01 -3.53
N SER A 12 -15.33 3.74 -3.38
CA SER A 12 -15.63 4.93 -4.20
C SER A 12 -14.78 6.15 -3.84
N VAL A 13 -14.17 6.15 -2.65
CA VAL A 13 -13.30 7.25 -2.17
C VAL A 13 -11.89 7.13 -2.75
N LEU A 14 -11.49 5.91 -3.15
CA LEU A 14 -10.18 5.70 -3.75
C LEU A 14 -10.12 6.29 -5.17
N PRO A 15 -9.04 7.00 -5.54
CA PRO A 15 -8.86 7.52 -6.89
C PRO A 15 -8.99 6.42 -7.94
N LYS A 16 -9.57 6.75 -9.10
CA LYS A 16 -9.78 5.76 -10.18
C LYS A 16 -8.45 5.23 -10.72
N GLU A 17 -7.42 6.06 -10.66
CA GLU A 17 -6.04 5.84 -11.05
C GLU A 17 -5.32 4.84 -10.12
N GLN A 18 -5.77 4.69 -8.87
CA GLN A 18 -5.21 3.70 -7.94
C GLN A 18 -5.68 2.30 -8.31
N VAL A 19 -4.97 1.67 -9.24
CA VAL A 19 -5.33 0.35 -9.77
C VAL A 19 -4.59 -0.81 -9.10
N ALA A 20 -3.55 -0.52 -8.32
CA ALA A 20 -2.81 -1.55 -7.59
C ALA A 20 -3.74 -2.29 -6.62
N LEU A 21 -3.50 -3.60 -6.45
CA LEU A 21 -4.28 -4.49 -5.57
C LEU A 21 -5.79 -4.58 -5.89
N ARG A 22 -6.26 -4.02 -7.03
CA ARG A 22 -7.63 -4.23 -7.50
C ARG A 22 -7.78 -5.64 -8.07
N LYS A 23 -8.93 -6.25 -7.77
CA LYS A 23 -9.26 -7.59 -8.28
C LYS A 23 -9.24 -7.58 -9.81
N GLY A 24 -8.50 -8.51 -10.40
CA GLY A 24 -8.40 -8.68 -11.85
C GLY A 24 -7.41 -7.74 -12.55
N ILE A 25 -6.66 -6.92 -11.81
CA ILE A 25 -5.65 -6.02 -12.38
C ILE A 25 -4.24 -6.51 -12.06
N TRP A 26 -3.39 -6.52 -13.10
CA TRP A 26 -1.97 -6.77 -13.00
C TRP A 26 -1.25 -5.43 -12.80
N GLY A 27 -1.11 -5.00 -11.54
CA GLY A 27 -0.67 -3.63 -11.21
C GLY A 27 0.66 -3.24 -11.87
N CYS A 28 1.70 -4.07 -11.77
CA CYS A 28 3.00 -3.79 -12.40
C CYS A 28 2.90 -3.71 -13.92
N THR A 29 2.17 -4.63 -14.55
CA THR A 29 1.97 -4.63 -16.00
C THR A 29 1.20 -3.40 -16.47
N HIS A 30 0.18 -2.97 -15.70
CA HIS A 30 -0.57 -1.76 -15.98
C HIS A 30 0.33 -0.52 -15.92
N ALA A 31 1.07 -0.33 -14.81
CA ALA A 31 1.98 0.80 -14.66
C ALA A 31 3.03 0.83 -15.79
N HIS A 32 3.65 -0.32 -16.09
CA HIS A 32 4.62 -0.43 -17.18
C HIS A 32 4.00 -0.08 -18.55
N THR A 33 2.78 -0.54 -18.83
CA THR A 33 2.09 -0.25 -20.09
C THR A 33 1.78 1.24 -20.22
N VAL A 34 1.35 1.89 -19.14
CA VAL A 34 1.08 3.33 -19.10
C VAL A 34 2.36 4.12 -19.36
N ASP A 35 3.45 3.80 -18.66
CA ASP A 35 4.74 4.48 -18.84
C ASP A 35 5.26 4.34 -20.28
N GLN A 36 5.20 3.14 -20.85
CA GLN A 36 5.61 2.90 -22.23
C GLN A 36 4.75 3.67 -23.25
N THR A 37 3.44 3.75 -23.00
CA THR A 37 2.52 4.49 -23.86
C THR A 37 2.83 5.99 -23.85
N ILE A 38 3.03 6.58 -22.67
CA ILE A 38 3.34 8.01 -22.52
C ILE A 38 4.67 8.35 -23.20
N CYS A 39 5.72 7.55 -22.96
CA CYS A 39 7.02 7.72 -23.60
C CYS A 39 6.91 7.67 -25.13
N LYS A 40 6.20 6.67 -25.67
CA LYS A 40 6.03 6.51 -27.12
C LYS A 40 5.25 7.65 -27.77
N ASP A 41 4.20 8.16 -27.11
CA ASP A 41 3.44 9.30 -27.63
C ASP A 41 4.29 10.58 -27.69
N ALA A 42 5.07 10.86 -26.64
CA ALA A 42 5.98 12.00 -26.63
C ALA A 42 7.05 11.91 -27.73
N MET A 43 7.67 10.74 -27.90
CA MET A 43 8.63 10.48 -28.98
C MET A 43 8.00 10.69 -30.37
N ARG A 44 6.81 10.13 -30.60
CA ARG A 44 6.09 10.26 -31.87
C ARG A 44 5.75 11.72 -32.21
N ARG A 45 5.40 12.53 -31.21
CA ARG A 45 5.01 13.93 -31.39
C ARG A 45 6.19 14.90 -31.36
N ASN A 46 7.41 14.41 -31.12
CA ASN A 46 8.60 15.23 -30.89
C ASN A 46 8.35 16.33 -29.85
N LYS A 47 7.71 15.96 -28.73
CA LYS A 47 7.40 16.88 -27.63
C LYS A 47 8.25 16.54 -26.40
N PRO A 48 8.74 17.56 -25.67
CA PRO A 48 9.42 17.32 -24.41
C PRO A 48 8.46 16.66 -23.41
N LEU A 49 8.95 15.64 -22.70
CA LEU A 49 8.23 14.91 -21.67
C LEU A 49 8.96 15.08 -20.34
N HIS A 50 8.27 15.62 -19.34
CA HIS A 50 8.77 15.76 -17.99
C HIS A 50 7.99 14.79 -17.08
N MET A 51 8.70 13.90 -16.39
CA MET A 51 8.10 12.88 -15.53
C MET A 51 8.77 12.86 -14.16
N LEU A 52 7.99 12.49 -13.15
CA LEU A 52 8.44 12.25 -11.79
C LEU A 52 7.90 10.89 -11.34
N TRP A 53 8.80 9.99 -10.97
CA TRP A 53 8.45 8.77 -10.25
C TRP A 53 8.77 8.94 -8.78
N VAL A 54 7.80 8.60 -7.93
CA VAL A 54 7.94 8.63 -6.47
C VAL A 54 7.80 7.21 -5.96
N ASP A 55 8.86 6.67 -5.37
CA ASP A 55 8.85 5.37 -4.71
C ASP A 55 9.01 5.57 -3.19
N MET A 56 8.11 4.95 -2.43
CA MET A 56 8.05 5.12 -0.98
C MET A 56 8.84 4.02 -0.29
N THR A 57 9.85 4.38 0.49
CA THR A 57 10.64 3.41 1.25
C THR A 57 9.75 2.63 2.23
N LYS A 58 9.74 1.30 2.08
CA LYS A 58 8.98 0.37 2.94
C LYS A 58 7.53 0.79 3.16
N ALA A 59 6.79 1.10 2.10
CA ALA A 59 5.46 1.71 2.15
C ALA A 59 4.44 1.07 3.13
N PHE A 60 4.53 -0.23 3.40
CA PHE A 60 3.66 -0.92 4.37
C PHE A 60 4.13 -0.79 5.81
N ASP A 61 5.44 -0.63 6.04
CA ASP A 61 6.03 -0.47 7.36
C ASP A 61 6.09 1.01 7.78
N SER A 62 6.21 1.93 6.82
CA SER A 62 6.40 3.37 7.08
C SER A 62 5.10 4.16 7.22
N VAL A 63 3.95 3.55 6.92
CA VAL A 63 2.66 4.23 7.01
C VAL A 63 2.21 4.33 8.47
N SER A 64 1.93 5.55 8.93
CA SER A 64 1.46 5.78 10.30
C SER A 64 0.12 5.08 10.57
N HIS A 65 0.05 4.33 11.68
CA HIS A 65 -1.19 3.80 12.22
C HIS A 65 -2.26 4.88 12.45
N GLY A 66 -1.84 6.11 12.81
CA GLY A 66 -2.75 7.25 12.96
C GLY A 66 -3.41 7.64 11.65
N ALA A 67 -2.64 7.71 10.56
CA ALA A 67 -3.16 8.02 9.22
C ALA A 67 -4.15 6.96 8.73
N ILE A 68 -3.87 5.67 8.96
CA ILE A 68 -4.78 4.57 8.63
C ILE A 68 -6.10 4.69 9.41
N LYS A 69 -6.03 4.93 10.73
CA LYS A 69 -7.24 5.10 11.56
C LYS A 69 -8.08 6.29 11.09
N TRP A 70 -7.42 7.39 10.76
CA TRP A 70 -8.07 8.61 10.28
C TRP A 70 -8.80 8.38 8.95
N ILE A 71 -8.14 7.78 7.94
CA ILE A 71 -8.76 7.58 6.62
C ILE A 71 -9.94 6.58 6.69
N LEU A 72 -9.85 5.54 7.52
CA LEU A 72 -10.94 4.59 7.73
C LEU A 72 -12.17 5.27 8.34
N ALA A 73 -11.96 6.17 9.31
CA ALA A 73 -13.05 6.94 9.91
C ALA A 73 -13.68 7.91 8.89
N ARG A 74 -12.85 8.62 8.12
CA ARG A 74 -13.31 9.56 7.08
C ARG A 74 -14.06 8.87 5.95
N SER A 75 -13.69 7.63 5.63
CA SER A 75 -14.32 6.82 4.57
C SER A 75 -15.59 6.09 5.02
N GLY A 76 -16.13 6.39 6.21
CA GLY A 76 -17.39 5.81 6.69
C GLY A 76 -17.31 4.37 7.18
N VAL A 77 -16.10 3.81 7.38
CA VAL A 77 -15.94 2.43 7.85
C VAL A 77 -16.50 2.27 9.26
N SER A 78 -17.29 1.22 9.47
CA SER A 78 -18.01 0.97 10.72
C SER A 78 -17.09 0.95 11.95
N SER A 79 -17.60 1.43 13.09
CA SER A 79 -16.86 1.46 14.37
C SER A 79 -16.35 0.07 14.81
N PRO A 80 -17.14 -1.03 14.72
CA PRO A 80 -16.64 -2.37 15.01
C PRO A 80 -15.43 -2.77 14.16
N THR A 81 -15.48 -2.53 12.85
CA THR A 81 -14.36 -2.82 11.94
C THR A 81 -13.12 -1.99 12.29
N ARG A 82 -13.29 -0.69 12.55
CA ARG A 82 -12.17 0.19 12.94
C ARG A 82 -11.51 -0.23 14.25
N ARG A 83 -12.32 -0.62 15.25
CA ARG A 83 -11.81 -1.14 16.53
C ARG A 83 -11.01 -2.41 16.33
N LEU A 84 -11.53 -3.37 15.56
CA LEU A 84 -10.81 -4.60 15.26
C LEU A 84 -9.48 -4.32 14.56
N LEU A 85 -9.46 -3.47 13.54
CA LEU A 85 -8.23 -3.09 12.85
C LEU A 85 -7.24 -2.40 13.78
N SER A 86 -7.71 -1.55 14.69
CA SER A 86 -6.85 -0.90 15.69
C SER A 86 -6.18 -1.93 16.62
N VAL A 87 -6.92 -2.98 17.03
CA VAL A 87 -6.36 -4.06 17.82
C VAL A 87 -5.33 -4.84 17.01
N ILE A 88 -5.64 -5.20 15.76
CA ILE A 88 -4.70 -5.92 14.88
C ILE A 88 -3.41 -5.12 14.71
N MET A 89 -3.49 -3.82 14.38
CA MET A 89 -2.33 -2.94 14.23
C MET A 89 -1.50 -2.88 15.52
N SER A 90 -2.12 -2.80 16.70
CA SER A 90 -1.39 -2.81 17.98
C SER A 90 -0.66 -4.12 18.30
N LYS A 91 -0.93 -5.18 17.55
CA LYS A 91 -0.29 -6.49 17.69
C LYS A 91 0.71 -6.77 16.57
N GLN A 92 0.83 -5.88 15.57
CA GLN A 92 1.84 -6.01 14.54
C GLN A 92 3.21 -5.73 15.15
N SER A 93 4.16 -6.61 14.89
CA SER A 93 5.55 -6.47 15.30
C SER A 93 6.43 -6.99 14.19
N VAL A 94 7.48 -6.26 13.83
CA VAL A 94 8.43 -6.67 12.80
C VAL A 94 9.66 -7.29 13.46
N ARG A 95 10.24 -8.32 12.85
CA ARG A 95 11.47 -8.97 13.31
C ARG A 95 12.34 -9.32 12.11
N TYR A 96 13.65 -9.17 12.22
CA TYR A 96 14.58 -9.77 11.27
C TYR A 96 14.63 -11.28 11.48
N CYS A 97 14.54 -12.02 10.37
CA CYS A 97 14.73 -13.47 10.35
C CYS A 97 15.93 -13.75 9.45
N GLY A 98 16.95 -14.41 10.00
CA GLY A 98 18.15 -14.84 9.28
C GLY A 98 18.31 -16.35 9.34
N TYR A 99 19.25 -16.87 8.55
CA TYR A 99 19.62 -18.28 8.58
C TYR A 99 21.10 -18.40 8.96
N GLN A 100 21.39 -19.10 10.05
CA GLN A 100 22.75 -19.27 10.56
C GLN A 100 22.95 -20.69 11.07
N ASN A 101 24.04 -21.34 10.66
CA ASN A 101 24.40 -22.72 11.06
C ASN A 101 23.25 -23.74 10.90
N GLY A 102 22.53 -23.68 9.78
CA GLY A 102 21.43 -24.60 9.52
C GLY A 102 20.15 -24.34 10.32
N ARG A 103 20.01 -23.19 10.98
CA ARG A 103 18.82 -22.82 11.77
C ARG A 103 18.33 -21.42 11.44
N ILE A 104 17.01 -21.23 11.56
CA ILE A 104 16.40 -19.90 11.49
C ILE A 104 16.66 -19.18 12.82
N VAL A 105 17.23 -17.98 12.74
CA VAL A 105 17.48 -17.09 13.88
C VAL A 105 16.57 -15.87 13.74
N LYS A 106 16.00 -15.40 14.85
CA LYS A 106 15.09 -14.24 14.89
C LYS A 106 15.67 -13.15 15.78
N SER A 107 15.55 -11.89 15.36
CA SER A 107 15.89 -10.74 16.21
C SER A 107 14.86 -10.51 17.31
N LYS A 108 15.19 -9.60 18.23
CA LYS A 108 14.16 -8.91 19.03
C LYS A 108 13.17 -8.18 18.10
N PRO A 109 11.93 -7.93 18.53
CA PRO A 109 11.03 -7.02 17.83
C PRO A 109 11.74 -5.71 17.49
N LEU A 110 11.51 -5.21 16.28
CA LEU A 110 11.85 -3.84 15.94
C LEU A 110 10.76 -2.99 16.59
N ASP A 111 11.17 -2.15 17.54
CA ASP A 111 10.26 -1.18 18.13
C ASP A 111 9.95 -0.11 17.06
N GLU A 112 8.69 0.30 16.96
CA GLU A 112 8.31 1.49 16.19
C GLU A 112 8.90 2.67 16.94
N GLU A 113 9.90 3.36 16.37
CA GLU A 113 10.44 4.61 16.93
C GLU A 113 9.27 5.57 17.19
N GLU A 114 9.16 6.07 18.44
CA GLU A 114 8.16 7.05 18.90
C GLU A 114 8.25 8.40 18.17
#